data_AF-X1DHY8-F1
#
_entry.id   AF-X1DHY8-F1
#
_cell.length_a   1.000
_cell.length_b   1.000
_cell.length_c   1.000
_cell.angle_alpha   90.00
_cell.angle_beta   90.00
_cell.angle_gamma   90.00
#
_symmetry.space_group_name_H-M   'P 1'
#
loop_
_entity.id
_entity.type
_entity.pdbx_description
1 polymer ?
#
loop_
_entity_poly.entity_id
_entity_poly.type
_entity_poly.pdbx_seq_one_letter_code
_entity_poly.pdbx_strand_id
1 'polypeptide(L)' 'LTMNNENGKTRVVLRANNHSARLGLSDENGSPRAGLIVDKDAPRLPLSDEKGKVIWEASR' A
#
# COMPACT_ATOMS: atom_id res chain seq x y z
N LEU A 1 0.18 -8.46 -9.13
CA LEU A 1 1.33 -7.85 -9.84
C LEU A 1 2.24 -7.21 -8.80
N THR A 2 3.54 -7.46 -8.91
CA THR A 2 4.56 -6.89 -8.02
C THR A 2 5.63 -6.25 -8.89
N MET A 3 6.03 -5.01 -8.56
CA MET A 3 7.15 -4.33 -9.19
C MET A 3 8.25 -4.12 -8.16
N ASN A 4 9.45 -4.60 -8.45
CA ASN A 4 10.62 -4.52 -7.59
C ASN A 4 11.60 -3.47 -8.11
N ASN A 5 12.43 -2.91 -7.23
CA ASN A 5 13.59 -2.11 -7.62
C ASN A 5 14.76 -3.01 -8.08
N GLU A 6 15.88 -2.40 -8.47
CA GLU A 6 17.12 -3.05 -8.90
C GLU A 6 17.71 -3.99 -7.84
N ASN A 7 17.41 -3.75 -6.56
CA ASN A 7 17.85 -4.56 -5.43
C ASN A 7 16.85 -5.69 -5.08
N GLY A 8 15.81 -5.90 -5.89
CA GLY A 8 14.78 -6.91 -5.66
C GLY A 8 13.76 -6.56 -4.57
N LYS A 9 13.80 -5.35 -4.01
CA LYS A 9 12.82 -4.87 -3.01
C LYS A 9 11.54 -4.44 -3.71
N THR A 10 10.41 -4.92 -3.21
CA THR A 10 9.10 -4.54 -3.74
C THR A 10 8.83 -3.06 -3.51
N ARG A 11 8.54 -2.34 -4.60
CA ARG A 11 8.14 -0.93 -4.60
C ARG A 11 6.64 -0.75 -4.79
N VAL A 12 6.02 -1.63 -5.57
CA VAL A 12 4.58 -1.56 -5.84
C VAL A 12 3.96 -2.94 -5.80
N VAL A 13 2.79 -3.04 -5.15
CA VAL A 13 1.93 -4.21 -5.16
C VAL A 13 0.56 -3.81 -5.70
N LEU A 14 0.07 -4.51 -6.72
CA LEU A 14 -1.31 -4.46 -7.17
C LEU A 14 -1.94 -5.84 -6.99
N ARG A 15 -2.95 -5.92 -6.12
CA ARG A 15 -3.67 -7.16 -5.79
C ARG A 15 -5.17 -6.92 -5.83
N ALA A 16 -5.89 -7.87 -6.39
CA ALA A 16 -7.34 -7.94 -6.28
C ALA A 16 -7.73 -9.40 -5.95
N ASN A 17 -8.71 -9.56 -5.07
CA ASN A 17 -9.32 -10.84 -4.73
C ASN A 17 -10.78 -10.62 -4.34
N ASN A 18 -11.50 -11.69 -3.99
CA ASN A 18 -12.93 -11.64 -3.66
C ASN A 18 -13.29 -10.74 -2.47
N HIS A 19 -12.32 -10.32 -1.66
CA HIS A 19 -12.53 -9.52 -0.45
C HIS A 19 -12.00 -8.10 -0.56
N SER A 20 -11.08 -7.83 -1.49
CA SER A 20 -10.36 -6.56 -1.53
C SER A 20 -9.68 -6.29 -2.87
N ALA A 21 -9.55 -5.01 -3.18
CA ALA A 21 -8.62 -4.48 -4.18
C ALA A 21 -7.62 -3.55 -3.49
N ARG A 22 -6.34 -3.69 -3.80
CA ARG A 22 -5.26 -2.90 -3.19
C ARG A 22 -4.19 -2.53 -4.20
N LEU A 23 -3.84 -1.25 -4.22
CA LEU A 23 -2.55 -0.75 -4.70
C LEU A 23 -1.74 -0.33 -3.46
N GLY A 24 -0.51 -0.81 -3.34
CA GLY A 24 0.41 -0.45 -2.26
C GLY A 24 1.72 0.09 -2.81
N LEU A 25 2.22 1.15 -2.20
CA LEU A 25 3.52 1.76 -2.50
C LEU A 25 4.42 1.61 -1.28
N SER A 26 5.64 1.14 -1.50
CA SER A 26 6.69 1.04 -0.49
C SER A 26 7.87 1.95 -0.82
N ASP A 27 8.68 2.28 0.18
CA ASP A 27 9.99 2.93 0.03
C ASP A 27 11.08 1.97 -0.49
N GLU A 28 12.33 2.44 -0.57
CA GLU A 28 13.48 1.70 -1.10
C GLU A 28 13.92 0.54 -0.23
N ASN A 29 13.58 0.60 1.06
CA ASN A 29 13.81 -0.46 2.02
C ASN A 29 12.68 -1.50 2.00
N GLY A 30 11.58 -1.21 1.30
CA GLY A 30 10.38 -2.04 1.20
C GLY A 30 9.29 -1.68 2.21
N SER A 31 9.46 -0.60 2.98
CA SER A 31 8.49 -0.19 4.01
C SER A 31 7.27 0.48 3.36
N PRO A 32 6.03 0.08 3.71
CA PRO A 32 4.82 0.67 3.13
C PRO A 32 4.69 2.17 3.43
N ARG A 33 4.40 2.98 2.40
CA ARG A 33 4.24 4.44 2.50
C ARG A 33 2.87 4.95 2.11
N ALA A 34 2.21 4.26 1.18
CA ALA A 34 0.87 4.62 0.78
C ALA A 34 0.08 3.39 0.32
N GLY A 35 -1.25 3.48 0.41
CA GLY A 35 -2.13 2.49 -0.18
C GLY A 35 -3.39 3.13 -0.78
N LEU A 36 -3.95 2.48 -1.79
CA LEU A 36 -5.35 2.65 -2.19
C LEU A 36 -6.01 1.30 -1.96
N ILE A 37 -6.92 1.23 -0.99
CA ILE A 37 -7.51 -0.01 -0.51
C ILE A 37 -9.02 0.11 -0.64
N VAL A 38 -9.66 -0.91 -1.20
CA VAL A 38 -11.11 -1.09 -1.20
C VAL A 38 -11.37 -2.48 -0.65
N ASP A 39 -12.05 -2.55 0.49
CA ASP A 39 -12.47 -3.80 1.12
C ASP A 39 -13.92 -3.69 1.60
N LYS A 40 -14.39 -4.71 2.32
CA LYS A 40 -15.76 -4.78 2.84
C LYS A 40 -16.12 -3.67 3.84
N ASP A 41 -15.14 -3.02 4.45
CA ASP A 41 -15.39 -2.01 5.48
C ASP A 41 -15.58 -0.64 4.83
N ALA A 42 -14.54 -0.16 4.13
CA ALA A 42 -14.56 1.13 3.46
C ALA A 42 -13.38 1.29 2.49
N PRO A 43 -13.53 2.13 1.44
CA PRO A 43 -12.38 2.60 0.68
C PRO A 43 -11.48 3.48 1.55
N ARG A 44 -10.17 3.24 1.50
CA ARG A 44 -9.16 3.91 2.34
C ARG A 44 -7.93 4.29 1.52
N LEU A 45 -7.36 5.46 1.84
CA LEU A 45 -6.10 5.97 1.31
C LEU A 45 -5.17 6.38 2.47
N PRO A 46 -4.49 5.42 3.12
CA PRO A 46 -3.54 5.71 4.19
C PRO A 46 -2.19 6.20 3.63
N LEU A 47 -1.57 7.14 4.34
CA LEU A 47 -0.19 7.57 4.18
C LEU A 47 0.58 7.26 5.47
N SER A 48 1.73 6.61 5.35
CA SER A 48 2.56 6.16 6.47
C SER A 48 3.95 6.81 6.50
N ASP A 49 4.45 7.04 7.70
CA ASP A 49 5.84 7.45 7.93
C ASP A 49 6.83 6.30 7.68
N GLU A 50 8.11 6.55 7.98
CA GLU A 50 9.20 5.59 7.77
C GLU A 50 9.22 4.39 8.70
N LYS A 51 8.46 4.47 9.78
CA LYS A 51 8.27 3.39 10.73
C LYS A 51 7.01 2.59 10.40
N GLY A 52 6.33 2.93 9.30
CA GLY A 52 5.07 2.32 8.86
C GLY A 52 3.85 2.82 9.62
N LYS A 53 3.98 3.84 10.48
CA LYS A 53 2.85 4.41 11.22
C LYS A 53 2.02 5.26 10.27
N VAL A 54 0.71 5.02 10.20
CA VAL A 54 -0.22 5.87 9.46
C VAL A 54 -0.23 7.26 10.10
N ILE A 55 0.14 8.28 9.31
CA ILE A 55 0.17 9.69 9.72
C ILE A 55 -1.01 10.48 9.16
N TRP A 56 -1.66 9.96 8.12
CA TRP A 56 -2.86 10.53 7.54
C TRP A 56 -3.66 9.43 6.83
N GLU A 57 -4.97 9.55 6.82
CA GLU A 57 -5.85 8.66 6.07
C GLU A 57 -7.04 9.46 5.53
N ALA A 58 -7.37 9.24 4.25
CA ALA A 58 -8.71 9.51 3.76
C ALA A 58 -9.51 8.22 3.74
N SER A 59 -10.66 8.22 4.42
CA SER A 59 -11.66 7.17 4.42
C SER A 59 -13.04 7.79 4.30
N ARG A 60 -14.00 7.04 3.74
CA ARG A 60 -15.37 7.50 3.51
C ARG A 60 -16.32 6.94 4.54
#